data_AF-A0AAE1VRQ5-F1
#
_entry.id   AF-A0AAE1VRQ5-F1
#
_cell.length_a   1.000
_cell.length_b   1.000
_cell.length_c   1.000
_cell.angle_alpha   90.00
_cell.angle_beta   90.00
_cell.angle_gamma   90.00
#
_symmetry.space_group_name_H-M   'P 1'
#
loop_
_entity.id
_entity.type
_entity.pdbx_description
1 polymer ?
#
loop_
_entity_poly.entity_id
_entity_poly.type
_entity_poly.pdbx_seq_one_letter_code
_entity_poly.pdbx_strand_id
1 'polypeptide(L)'
;MELEFIAMSFTGEEAHWIRSMLIDISLWSKPVPPLTIYCDNKTAIFWASSDCYNVKSRHVSLKHNHERRLLEDEIISLQYVKSRFNLADPLSKGLGK
;
A
#
# COMPACT_ATOMS: atom_id res chain seq x y z
N MET A 1 8.84 6.81 9.64
CA MET A 1 8.60 7.16 8.22
C MET A 1 8.92 5.98 7.32
N GLU A 2 10.16 5.45 7.34
CA GLU A 2 10.49 4.22 6.60
C GLU A 2 9.63 3.02 7.03
N LEU A 3 9.38 2.82 8.35
CA LEU A 3 8.54 1.71 8.83
C LEU A 3 7.11 1.75 8.29
N GLU A 4 6.48 2.91 8.32
CA GLU A 4 5.11 3.12 7.79
C GLU A 4 5.05 2.87 6.28
N PHE A 5 6.06 3.33 5.54
CA PHE A 5 6.18 3.07 4.12
C PHE A 5 6.41 1.58 3.82
N ILE A 6 7.26 0.91 4.60
CA ILE A 6 7.53 -0.53 4.47
C ILE A 6 6.27 -1.34 4.77
N ALA A 7 5.52 -1.00 5.82
CA ALA A 7 4.26 -1.66 6.16
C ALA A 7 3.20 -1.47 5.07
N MET A 8 3.10 -0.25 4.52
CA MET A 8 2.24 0.01 3.37
C MET A 8 2.65 -0.80 2.15
N SER A 9 3.96 -0.95 1.88
CA SER A 9 4.41 -1.72 0.72
C SER A 9 4.05 -3.21 0.84
N PHE A 10 4.14 -3.78 2.03
CA PHE A 10 3.67 -5.15 2.25
C PHE A 10 2.16 -5.25 2.04
N THR A 11 1.41 -4.22 2.43
CA THR A 11 -0.04 -4.15 2.17
C THR A 11 -0.34 -4.04 0.66
N GLY A 12 0.49 -3.32 -0.10
CA GLY A 12 0.42 -3.22 -1.56
C GLY A 12 0.63 -4.57 -2.26
N GLU A 13 1.66 -5.32 -1.83
CA GLU A 13 1.93 -6.68 -2.31
C GLU A 13 0.75 -7.64 -2.06
N GLU A 14 0.20 -7.62 -0.84
CA GLU A 14 -0.98 -8.43 -0.49
C GLU A 14 -2.23 -8.02 -1.29
N ALA A 15 -2.46 -6.72 -1.47
CA ALA A 15 -3.57 -6.22 -2.29
C ALA A 15 -3.44 -6.67 -3.75
N HIS A 16 -2.25 -6.59 -4.33
CA HIS A 16 -1.99 -7.09 -5.67
C HIS A 16 -2.27 -8.60 -5.79
N TRP A 17 -1.85 -9.39 -4.79
CA TRP A 17 -2.13 -10.82 -4.73
C TRP A 17 -3.63 -11.10 -4.66
N ILE A 18 -4.36 -10.43 -3.75
CA ILE A 18 -5.83 -10.56 -3.62
C ILE A 18 -6.51 -10.23 -4.95
N ARG A 19 -6.13 -9.12 -5.59
CA ARG A 19 -6.72 -8.72 -6.87
C ARG A 19 -6.47 -9.76 -7.97
N SER A 20 -5.26 -10.30 -8.03
CA SER A 20 -4.92 -11.37 -8.98
C SER A 20 -5.76 -12.62 -8.75
N MET A 21 -5.92 -13.03 -7.49
CA MET A 21 -6.80 -14.14 -7.12
C MET A 21 -8.26 -13.88 -7.52
N LEU A 22 -8.78 -12.66 -7.32
CA LEU A 22 -10.15 -12.30 -7.69
C LEU A 22 -10.38 -12.35 -9.21
N ILE A 23 -9.37 -12.01 -10.02
CA ILE A 23 -9.45 -12.09 -11.49
C ILE A 23 -9.59 -13.54 -11.95
N ASP A 24 -8.95 -14.49 -11.27
CA ASP A 24 -8.99 -15.91 -11.61
C ASP A 24 -10.31 -16.60 -11.24
N ILE A 25 -11.09 -16.02 -10.33
CA ILE A 25 -12.41 -16.54 -9.95
C ILE A 25 -13.43 -16.22 -11.05
N SER A 26 -13.93 -17.26 -11.72
CA SER A 26 -14.88 -17.15 -12.84
C SER A 26 -16.21 -16.48 -12.47
N LEU A 27 -16.65 -16.63 -11.20
CA LEU A 27 -17.88 -16.04 -10.68
C LEU A 27 -17.72 -14.57 -10.27
N TRP A 28 -16.50 -14.03 -10.23
CA TRP A 28 -16.26 -12.67 -9.80
C TRP A 28 -16.57 -11.67 -10.93
N SER A 29 -17.21 -10.56 -10.58
CA SER A 29 -17.55 -9.52 -11.55
C SER A 29 -16.29 -8.80 -12.04
N LYS A 30 -16.14 -8.73 -13.37
CA LYS A 30 -15.00 -8.09 -14.04
C LYS A 30 -15.44 -6.78 -14.72
N PRO A 31 -14.58 -5.74 -14.78
CA PRO A 31 -13.20 -5.71 -14.27
C PRO A 31 -13.14 -5.56 -12.74
N VAL A 32 -12.08 -6.10 -12.12
CA VAL A 32 -11.84 -5.92 -10.69
C VAL A 32 -11.30 -4.50 -10.46
N PRO A 33 -12.01 -3.65 -9.69
CA PRO A 33 -11.57 -2.28 -9.44
C PRO A 33 -10.25 -2.26 -8.63
N PRO A 34 -9.54 -1.12 -8.60
CA PRO A 34 -8.36 -0.95 -7.76
C PRO A 34 -8.72 -1.17 -6.28
N LEU A 35 -7.86 -1.87 -5.53
CA LEU A 35 -8.07 -2.04 -4.09
C LEU A 35 -7.59 -0.79 -3.33
N THR A 36 -8.46 -0.20 -2.53
CA THR A 36 -8.13 0.99 -1.74
C THR A 36 -7.44 0.61 -0.43
N ILE A 37 -6.21 1.09 -0.26
CA ILE A 37 -5.44 1.00 0.98
C ILE A 37 -5.58 2.33 1.72
N TYR A 38 -6.11 2.23 2.95
CA TYR A 38 -6.25 3.38 3.84
C TYR A 38 -4.99 3.52 4.71
N CYS A 39 -4.32 4.67 4.62
CA CYS A 39 -3.11 4.97 5.38
C CYS A 39 -3.28 6.30 6.14
N ASP A 40 -2.86 6.34 7.40
CA ASP A 40 -2.91 7.56 8.22
C ASP A 40 -1.62 8.40 8.18
N ASN A 41 -0.63 7.95 7.40
CA ASN A 41 0.59 8.67 7.16
C ASN A 41 0.60 9.31 5.76
N LYS A 42 0.28 10.61 5.72
CA LYS A 42 0.30 11.40 4.47
C LYS A 42 1.67 11.43 3.79
N THR A 43 2.75 11.40 4.57
CA THR A 43 4.10 11.39 4.00
C THR A 43 4.38 10.08 3.29
N ALA A 44 3.93 8.96 3.86
CA ALA A 44 4.08 7.66 3.22
C ALA A 44 3.28 7.60 1.90
N ILE A 45 2.03 8.09 1.90
CA ILE A 45 1.21 8.21 0.67
C ILE A 45 1.92 9.05 -0.39
N PHE A 46 2.40 10.24 0.00
CA PHE A 46 3.14 11.12 -0.91
C PHE A 46 4.36 10.42 -1.49
N TRP A 47 5.15 9.73 -0.65
CA TRP A 47 6.33 8.98 -1.07
C TRP A 47 5.98 7.90 -2.08
N ALA A 48 4.94 7.09 -1.85
CA ALA A 48 4.54 6.03 -2.78
C ALA A 48 4.14 6.55 -4.17
N SER A 49 3.59 7.77 -4.24
CA SER A 49 3.16 8.41 -5.49
C SER A 49 4.21 9.29 -6.17
N SER A 50 5.35 9.55 -5.52
CA SER A 50 6.31 10.56 -5.99
C SER A 50 7.35 9.97 -6.95
N ASP A 51 7.68 10.67 -8.04
CA ASP A 51 8.80 10.28 -8.91
C ASP A 51 10.18 10.58 -8.29
N CYS A 52 10.22 11.50 -7.33
CA CYS A 52 11.43 12.01 -6.71
C CYS A 52 11.75 11.27 -5.40
N TYR A 53 12.07 9.98 -5.48
CA TYR A 53 12.51 9.22 -4.32
C TYR A 53 14.03 9.06 -4.25
N ASN A 54 14.67 9.82 -3.37
CA ASN A 54 16.13 9.90 -3.25
C ASN A 54 16.63 9.28 -1.92
N VAL A 55 16.25 8.03 -1.66
CA VAL A 55 16.72 7.28 -0.49
C VAL A 55 17.92 6.41 -0.85
N LYS A 56 18.95 6.45 0.00
CA LYS A 56 20.22 5.74 -0.19
C LYS A 56 20.09 4.21 -0.06
N SER A 57 19.02 3.72 0.57
CA SER A 57 18.80 2.29 0.80
C SER A 57 18.16 1.61 -0.41
N ARG A 58 18.92 0.72 -1.07
CA ARG A 58 18.47 -0.04 -2.24
C ARG A 58 17.15 -0.78 -2.02
N HIS A 59 16.98 -1.42 -0.86
CA HIS A 59 15.77 -2.19 -0.55
C HIS A 59 14.52 -1.31 -0.54
N VAL A 60 14.62 -0.09 0.00
CA VAL A 60 13.49 0.83 0.07
C VAL A 60 13.20 1.42 -1.32
N SER A 61 14.23 1.72 -2.11
CA SER A 61 14.04 2.20 -3.50
C SER A 61 13.38 1.18 -4.41
N LEU A 62 13.68 -0.12 -4.23
CA LEU A 62 13.00 -1.19 -4.96
C LEU A 62 11.50 -1.26 -4.61
N LYS A 63 11.18 -1.20 -3.31
CA LYS A 63 9.79 -1.18 -2.83
C LYS A 63 9.03 0.04 -3.36
N HIS A 64 9.65 1.22 -3.31
CA HIS A 64 9.10 2.44 -3.92
C HIS A 64 8.74 2.26 -5.40
N ASN A 65 9.67 1.74 -6.20
CA ASN A 65 9.42 1.53 -7.62
C ASN A 65 8.35 0.47 -7.89
N HIS A 66 8.11 -0.46 -6.96
CA HIS A 66 7.04 -1.44 -7.05
C HIS A 66 5.68 -0.79 -6.74
N GLU A 67 5.55 -0.12 -5.58
CA GLU A 67 4.31 0.57 -5.20
C GLU A 67 3.86 1.58 -6.24
N ARG A 68 4.80 2.37 -6.79
CA ARG A 68 4.51 3.33 -7.84
C ARG A 68 3.88 2.66 -9.07
N ARG A 69 4.38 1.48 -9.48
CA ARG A 69 3.79 0.74 -10.60
C ARG A 69 2.40 0.22 -10.25
N LEU A 70 2.19 -0.30 -9.04
CA LEU A 70 0.86 -0.75 -8.62
C LEU A 70 -0.18 0.38 -8.65
N LEU A 71 0.25 1.61 -8.37
CA LEU A 71 -0.57 2.82 -8.48
C LEU A 71 -0.80 3.24 -9.94
N GLU A 72 0.26 3.26 -10.76
CA GLU A 72 0.21 3.59 -12.20
C GLU A 72 -0.69 2.60 -12.97
N ASP A 73 -0.64 1.31 -12.64
CA ASP A 73 -1.42 0.24 -13.25
C ASP A 73 -2.85 0.13 -12.69
N GLU A 74 -3.25 1.06 -11.80
CA GLU A 74 -4.56 1.07 -11.13
C GLU A 74 -4.90 -0.28 -10.44
N ILE A 75 -3.89 -0.97 -9.93
CA ILE A 75 -4.06 -2.22 -9.16
C ILE A 75 -4.50 -1.87 -7.74
N ILE A 76 -3.87 -0.84 -7.17
CA ILE A 76 -4.17 -0.31 -5.85
C ILE A 76 -4.48 1.19 -5.94
N SER A 77 -5.14 1.71 -4.90
CA SER A 77 -5.31 3.15 -4.69
C SER A 77 -4.97 3.49 -3.24
N LEU A 78 -4.36 4.65 -2.99
CA LEU A 78 -4.05 5.10 -1.63
C LEU A 78 -5.02 6.20 -1.20
N GLN A 79 -5.61 6.05 -0.01
CA GLN A 79 -6.44 7.08 0.60
C GLN A 79 -5.99 7.39 2.02
N TYR A 80 -6.00 8.69 2.33
CA TYR A 80 -5.72 9.14 3.68
C TYR A 80 -6.90 8.84 4.61
N VAL A 81 -6.61 8.22 5.76
CA VAL A 81 -7.55 8.07 6.87
C VAL A 81 -6.97 8.75 8.11
N LYS A 82 -7.79 9.39 8.96
CA LYS A 82 -7.27 9.91 10.23
C LYS A 82 -6.92 8.72 11.14
N SER A 83 -5.82 8.78 11.87
CA SER A 83 -5.34 7.69 12.73
C SER A 83 -6.43 7.14 13.68
N ARG A 84 -7.26 8.02 14.28
CA ARG A 84 -8.42 7.61 15.11
C ARG A 84 -9.49 6.77 14.40
N PHE A 85 -9.48 6.73 13.07
CA PHE A 85 -10.38 5.96 12.22
C PHE A 85 -9.63 4.82 11.50
N ASN A 86 -8.32 4.69 11.70
CA ASN A 86 -7.53 3.59 11.17
C ASN A 86 -7.68 2.37 12.09
N LEU A 87 -8.56 1.44 11.73
CA LEU A 87 -8.79 0.22 12.52
C LEU A 87 -7.56 -0.69 12.59
N ALA A 88 -6.60 -0.54 11.67
CA ALA A 88 -5.36 -1.31 11.65
C ALA A 88 -4.25 -0.72 12.54
N ASP A 89 -4.35 0.55 12.95
CA ASP A 89 -3.31 1.22 13.75
C ASP A 89 -3.04 0.53 15.11
N PRO A 90 -4.04 0.00 15.85
CA PRO A 90 -3.77 -0.81 17.02
C PRO A 90 -3.04 -2.12 16.72
N LEU A 91 -3.20 -2.68 15.51
CA LEU A 91 -2.62 -3.96 15.09
C LEU A 91 -1.19 -3.82 14.56
N SER A 92 -0.79 -2.62 14.12
CA SER A 92 0.58 -2.33 13.69
C SER A 92 1.51 -1.97 14.86
N LYS A 93 0.96 -1.78 16.06
CA LYS A 93 1.70 -1.42 17.26
C LYS A 93 2.20 -2.67 18.00
N GLY A 94 3.36 -2.54 18.63
CA GLY A 94 3.91 -3.59 19.48
C GLY A 94 2.96 -3.89 20.65
N LEU A 95 2.91 -5.15 21.06
CA LEU A 95 2.20 -5.55 22.27
C LEU A 95 2.80 -4.79 23.47
N GLY A 96 1.94 -4.22 24.30
CA GLY A 96 2.37 -3.60 25.56
C GLY A 96 3.17 -4.58 26.40
N LYS A 97 4.10 -4.06 27.22
CA LYS A 97 4.76 -4.86 28.25
C LYS A 97 3.79 -5.24 29.36
#